data_AF-A0A7C3T9P4-F1
#
_entry.id   AF-A0A7C3T9P4-F1
#
_cell.length_a   1.000
_cell.length_b   1.000
_cell.length_c   1.000
_cell.angle_alpha   90.00
_cell.angle_beta   90.00
_cell.angle_gamma   90.00
#
_symmetry.space_group_name_H-M   'P 1'
#
loop_
_entity.id
_entity.type
_entity.pdbx_description
1 polymer ?
#
loop_
_entity_poly.entity_id
_entity_poly.type
_entity_poly.pdbx_seq_one_letter_code
_entity_poly.pdbx_strand_id
1 'polypeptide(L)'
;MSKESASPAAEKARGPSGDNRMKMLEATMKRHQYQADALIEVLHTAQELFGYLDTDLLLHIAKSLRVPPSRVFGVATFYHFFSLKPQGEHTCVICMGTACYVKGAGELVSTAEKL
;
A
#
# COMPACT_ATOMS: atom_id res chain seq x y z
N MET A 1 -21.09 -5.42 24.00
CA MET A 1 -20.84 -4.32 23.06
C MET A 1 -19.73 -4.76 22.12
N SER A 2 -20.19 -5.07 20.90
CA SER A 2 -19.50 -5.31 19.63
C SER A 2 -18.06 -5.83 19.66
N LYS A 3 -17.97 -7.16 19.55
CA LYS A 3 -16.86 -7.86 18.90
C LYS A 3 -16.76 -7.32 17.47
N GLU A 4 -15.71 -6.56 17.15
CA GLU A 4 -15.38 -6.27 15.76
C GLU A 4 -14.29 -7.27 15.33
N SER A 5 -14.78 -8.28 14.63
CA SER A 5 -14.09 -9.25 13.80
C SER A 5 -12.80 -8.72 13.16
N ALA A 6 -11.66 -9.10 13.75
CA ALA A 6 -10.39 -9.15 13.05
C ALA A 6 -10.55 -10.11 11.85
N SER A 7 -10.38 -9.57 10.64
CA SER A 7 -10.48 -10.37 9.42
C SER A 7 -9.32 -11.38 9.38
N PRO A 8 -9.58 -12.68 9.16
CA PRO A 8 -8.60 -13.78 9.27
C PRO A 8 -7.49 -13.77 8.20
N ALA A 9 -7.39 -12.73 7.39
CA ALA A 9 -6.37 -12.55 6.35
C ALA A 9 -5.09 -11.85 6.84
N ALA A 10 -5.18 -11.00 7.87
CA ALA A 10 -4.01 -10.27 8.39
C ALA A 10 -3.01 -11.17 9.13
N GLU A 11 -3.46 -12.34 9.62
CA GLU A 11 -2.61 -13.27 10.37
C GLU A 11 -1.64 -14.07 9.47
N LYS A 12 -1.92 -14.18 8.16
CA LYS A 12 -1.13 -14.99 7.22
C LYS A 12 0.05 -14.28 6.56
N ALA A 13 0.23 -12.98 6.77
CA ALA A 13 1.42 -12.25 6.31
C ALA A 13 2.61 -12.37 7.29
N ARG A 14 2.45 -13.07 8.41
CA ARG A 14 3.52 -13.38 9.36
C ARG A 14 4.29 -14.65 8.93
N GLY A 15 4.87 -14.61 7.72
CA GLY A 15 5.83 -15.60 7.19
C GLY A 15 7.24 -15.01 7.05
N PRO A 16 8.30 -15.84 7.07
CA PRO A 16 9.50 -15.68 7.91
C PRO A 16 10.48 -14.55 7.48
N SER A 17 11.41 -14.21 8.39
CA SER A 17 12.49 -13.22 8.27
C SER A 17 12.11 -11.75 8.46
N GLY A 18 11.89 -11.39 9.72
CA GLY A 18 11.67 -10.04 10.23
C GLY A 18 12.95 -9.22 10.44
N ASP A 19 13.90 -9.21 9.51
CA ASP A 19 15.08 -8.33 9.62
C ASP A 19 15.39 -7.54 8.33
N ASN A 20 15.43 -8.19 7.17
CA ASN A 20 15.93 -7.51 5.96
C ASN A 20 14.96 -6.46 5.41
N ARG A 21 13.66 -6.72 5.40
CA ARG A 21 12.64 -5.79 4.88
C ARG A 21 12.62 -4.48 5.68
N MET A 22 12.67 -4.57 7.01
CA MET A 22 12.71 -3.38 7.86
C MET A 22 14.02 -2.61 7.69
N LYS A 23 15.16 -3.32 7.58
CA LYS A 23 16.46 -2.69 7.27
C LYS A 23 16.45 -1.96 5.92
N MET A 24 15.80 -2.52 4.90
CA MET A 24 15.67 -1.87 3.59
C MET A 24 14.77 -0.63 3.66
N LEU A 25 13.67 -0.69 4.42
CA LEU A 25 12.81 0.47 4.67
C LEU A 25 13.58 1.57 5.41
N GLU A 26 14.32 1.23 6.46
CA GLU A 26 15.17 2.17 7.19
C GLU A 26 16.27 2.77 6.30
N ALA A 27 16.91 1.95 5.45
CA ALA A 27 17.90 2.43 4.50
C ALA A 27 17.31 3.46 3.53
N THR A 28 16.06 3.24 3.11
CA THR A 28 15.31 4.18 2.25
C THR A 28 15.01 5.48 2.99
N MET A 29 14.48 5.39 4.21
CA MET A 29 14.25 6.58 5.05
C MET A 29 15.55 7.37 5.28
N LYS A 30 16.66 6.68 5.52
CA LYS A 30 17.98 7.28 5.70
C LYS A 30 18.49 7.96 4.43
N ARG A 31 18.28 7.35 3.25
CA ARG A 31 18.63 7.94 1.95
C ARG A 31 17.95 9.28 1.73
N HIS A 32 16.70 9.39 2.18
CA HIS A 32 15.91 10.61 2.12
C HIS A 32 16.03 11.50 3.37
N GLN A 33 17.01 11.23 4.24
CA GLN A 33 17.31 12.01 5.45
C GLN A 33 16.11 12.20 6.39
N TYR A 34 15.18 11.24 6.41
CA TYR A 34 13.95 11.30 7.21
C TYR A 34 13.10 12.57 6.96
N GLN A 35 13.20 13.14 5.77
CA GLN A 35 12.44 14.34 5.40
C GLN A 35 10.97 14.00 5.13
N ALA A 36 10.07 14.84 5.62
CA ALA A 36 8.62 14.66 5.44
C ALA A 36 8.20 14.61 3.96
N ASP A 37 8.94 15.28 3.08
CA ASP A 37 8.66 15.35 1.64
C ASP A 37 8.87 13.99 0.94
N ALA A 38 9.66 13.10 1.54
CA ALA A 38 9.90 11.75 1.02
C ALA A 38 8.84 10.73 1.45
N LEU A 39 7.75 11.17 2.07
CA LEU A 39 6.70 10.28 2.57
C LEU A 39 6.14 9.34 1.48
N ILE A 40 5.90 9.85 0.27
CA ILE A 40 5.37 9.05 -0.84
C ILE A 40 6.36 7.97 -1.26
N GLU A 41 7.64 8.33 -1.44
CA GLU A 41 8.71 7.38 -1.79
C GLU A 41 8.87 6.29 -0.74
N VAL A 42 8.83 6.66 0.55
CA VAL A 42 8.92 5.71 1.66
C VAL A 42 7.71 4.77 1.69
N LEU A 43 6.50 5.28 1.43
CA LEU A 43 5.29 4.46 1.35
C LEU A 43 5.31 3.52 0.13
N HIS A 44 5.86 3.95 -1.00
CA HIS A 44 6.09 3.10 -2.18
C HIS A 44 7.00 1.92 -1.83
N THR A 45 8.18 2.19 -1.27
CA THR A 45 9.11 1.13 -0.86
C THR A 45 8.50 0.22 0.21
N ALA A 46 7.75 0.78 1.17
CA ALA A 46 7.04 -0.02 2.15
C ALA A 46 6.04 -0.97 1.48
N GLN A 47 5.24 -0.49 0.52
CA GLN A 47 4.29 -1.34 -0.17
C GLN A 47 4.97 -2.42 -1.03
N GLU A 48 6.11 -2.13 -1.67
CA GLU A 48 6.87 -3.14 -2.43
C GLU A 48 7.45 -4.23 -1.52
N LEU A 49 7.92 -3.87 -0.33
CA LEU A 49 8.56 -4.80 0.61
C LEU A 49 7.55 -5.66 1.38
N PHE A 50 6.38 -5.10 1.70
CA PHE A 50 5.37 -5.73 2.54
C PHE A 50 4.11 -6.17 1.78
N GLY A 51 3.94 -5.73 0.54
CA GLY A 51 2.78 -6.00 -0.33
C GLY A 51 1.56 -5.11 -0.03
N TYR A 52 1.33 -4.81 1.25
CA TYR A 52 0.26 -3.92 1.70
C TYR A 52 0.72 -3.14 2.94
N LEU A 53 0.02 -2.04 3.23
CA LEU A 53 0.38 -1.10 4.29
C LEU A 53 -0.46 -1.33 5.54
N ASP A 54 0.10 -2.08 6.50
CA ASP A 54 -0.47 -2.27 7.82
C ASP A 54 -0.49 -0.99 8.67
N THR A 55 -1.46 -0.88 9.57
CA THR A 55 -1.58 0.26 10.50
C THR A 55 -0.31 0.46 11.33
N ASP A 56 0.29 -0.63 11.83
CA ASP A 56 1.53 -0.57 12.62
C ASP A 56 2.71 -0.07 11.80
N LEU A 57 2.78 -0.44 10.51
CA LEU A 57 3.80 0.00 9.58
C LEU A 57 3.66 1.50 9.29
N LEU A 58 2.45 1.99 9.05
CA LEU A 58 2.16 3.41 8.85
C LEU A 58 2.50 4.24 10.10
N LEU A 59 2.18 3.73 11.29
CA LEU A 59 2.56 4.38 12.56
C LEU A 59 4.08 4.41 12.76
N HIS A 60 4.79 3.35 12.37
CA HIS A 60 6.25 3.32 12.40
C HIS A 60 6.85 4.37 11.46
N ILE A 61 6.37 4.42 10.21
CA ILE A 61 6.79 5.42 9.21
C ILE A 61 6.52 6.85 9.71
N ALA A 62 5.35 7.10 10.30
CA ALA A 62 4.99 8.41 10.87
C ALA A 62 5.97 8.86 11.96
N LYS A 63 6.35 7.95 12.88
CA LYS A 63 7.33 8.21 13.93
C LYS A 63 8.72 8.49 13.36
N SER A 64 9.17 7.69 12.39
CA SER A 64 10.50 7.82 11.78
C SER A 64 10.67 9.13 10.99
N LEU A 65 9.64 9.55 10.25
CA LEU A 65 9.62 10.79 9.47
C LEU A 65 9.19 12.03 10.29
N ARG A 66 8.86 11.85 11.58
CA ARG A 66 8.36 12.91 12.48
C ARG A 66 7.15 13.66 11.93
N VAL A 67 6.27 12.95 11.22
CA VAL A 67 5.02 13.49 10.68
C VAL A 67 3.82 12.97 11.49
N PRO A 68 2.74 13.75 11.62
CA PRO A 68 1.56 13.29 12.31
C PRO A 68 0.96 12.08 11.59
N PRO A 69 0.51 11.03 12.32
CA PRO A 69 -0.08 9.85 11.70
C PRO A 69 -1.23 10.18 10.75
N SER A 70 -2.05 11.18 11.08
CA SER A 70 -3.15 11.66 10.23
C SER A 70 -2.71 12.02 8.82
N ARG A 71 -1.53 12.62 8.65
CA ARG A 71 -0.97 12.95 7.33
C ARG A 71 -0.59 11.69 6.56
N VAL A 72 0.01 10.71 7.24
CA VAL A 72 0.41 9.43 6.63
C VAL A 72 -0.82 8.64 6.18
N PHE A 73 -1.81 8.50 7.06
CA PHE A 73 -3.09 7.86 6.70
C PHE A 73 -3.81 8.62 5.59
N GLY A 74 -3.78 9.96 5.61
CA GLY A 74 -4.34 10.79 4.55
C GLY A 74 -3.71 10.50 3.19
N VAL A 75 -2.38 10.44 3.11
CA VAL A 75 -1.66 10.09 1.87
C VAL A 75 -1.94 8.65 1.45
N ALA A 76 -1.86 7.70 2.39
CA ALA A 76 -2.09 6.28 2.10
C ALA A 76 -3.51 5.97 1.61
N THR A 77 -4.51 6.76 2.02
CA THR A 77 -5.90 6.60 1.56
C THR A 77 -6.24 7.44 0.34
N PHE A 78 -5.53 8.55 0.11
CA PHE A 78 -5.76 9.45 -1.02
C PHE A 78 -5.26 8.88 -2.35
N TYR A 79 -4.08 8.25 -2.36
CA TYR A 79 -3.51 7.67 -3.58
C TYR A 79 -4.05 6.26 -3.81
N HIS A 80 -4.72 6.06 -4.95
CA HIS A 80 -5.28 4.76 -5.34
C HIS A 80 -4.24 3.62 -5.45
N PHE A 81 -2.97 3.96 -5.62
CA PHE A 81 -1.88 2.99 -5.67
C PHE A 81 -1.70 2.25 -4.34
N PHE A 82 -1.92 2.91 -3.20
CA PHE A 82 -1.66 2.32 -1.90
C PHE A 82 -2.80 1.41 -1.44
N SER A 83 -2.45 0.23 -0.95
CA SER A 83 -3.38 -0.80 -0.47
C SER A 83 -3.19 -1.01 1.02
N LEU A 84 -4.23 -0.71 1.81
CA LEU A 84 -4.26 -0.97 3.25
C LEU A 84 -4.77 -2.38 3.59
N LYS A 85 -5.13 -3.17 2.58
CA LYS A 85 -5.63 -4.53 2.72
C LYS A 85 -4.80 -5.46 1.84
N PRO A 86 -4.65 -6.74 2.22
CA PRO A 86 -3.97 -7.71 1.38
C PRO A 86 -4.66 -7.80 0.02
N GLN A 87 -3.88 -7.60 -1.03
CA GLN A 87 -4.29 -7.77 -2.43
C GLN A 87 -4.06 -9.22 -2.85
N GLY A 88 -4.71 -9.64 -3.94
CA GLY A 88 -4.42 -10.93 -4.57
C GLY A 88 -2.99 -10.98 -5.14
N GLU A 89 -2.54 -12.17 -5.54
CA GLU A 89 -1.21 -12.37 -6.14
C GLU A 89 -1.00 -11.53 -7.42
N HIS A 90 -2.09 -11.22 -8.13
CA HIS A 90 -2.08 -10.41 -9.33
C HIS A 90 -3.11 -9.28 -9.23
N THR A 91 -2.69 -8.06 -9.54
CA THR A 91 -3.57 -6.89 -9.66
C THR A 91 -3.71 -6.52 -11.13
N CYS A 92 -4.93 -6.55 -11.65
CA CYS A 92 -5.24 -6.11 -13.02
C CYS A 92 -5.84 -4.71 -12.99
N VAL A 93 -5.18 -3.73 -13.62
CA VAL A 93 -5.65 -2.35 -13.71
C VAL A 93 -6.02 -2.04 -15.16
N ILE A 94 -7.30 -1.75 -15.40
CA ILE A 94 -7.81 -1.43 -16.74
C ILE A 94 -8.02 0.08 -16.84
N CYS A 95 -7.43 0.68 -17.87
CA CYS A 95 -7.60 2.10 -18.17
C CYS A 95 -9.06 2.40 -18.57
N MET A 96 -9.72 3.26 -17.79
CA MET A 96 -11.06 3.78 -18.08
C MET A 96 -11.06 5.27 -18.46
N GLY A 97 -9.89 5.81 -18.84
CA GLY A 97 -9.78 7.17 -19.39
C GLY A 97 -10.50 7.30 -20.73
N THR A 98 -10.78 8.53 -21.17
CA THR A 98 -11.56 8.82 -22.39
C THR A 98 -11.01 8.14 -23.64
N ALA A 99 -9.69 8.15 -23.83
CA ALA A 99 -9.02 7.51 -24.97
C ALA A 99 -9.17 5.98 -24.98
N CYS A 100 -9.16 5.35 -23.81
CA CYS A 100 -9.37 3.91 -23.66
C CYS A 100 -10.86 3.56 -23.81
N TYR A 101 -11.74 4.40 -23.26
CA TYR A 101 -13.19 4.24 -23.33
C TYR A 101 -13.70 4.22 -24.78
N VAL A 102 -13.31 5.19 -25.61
CA VAL A 102 -13.71 5.22 -27.04
C VAL A 102 -13.17 4.06 -27.86
N LYS A 103 -12.08 3.42 -27.40
CA LYS A 103 -11.50 2.22 -28.02
C LYS A 103 -12.10 0.91 -27.51
N GLY A 104 -13.15 0.96 -26.68
CA GLY A 104 -13.83 -0.25 -26.20
C GLY A 104 -13.25 -0.83 -24.91
N ALA A 105 -12.63 -0.01 -24.03
CA ALA A 105 -12.16 -0.50 -22.72
C ALA A 105 -13.26 -1.19 -21.88
N GLY A 106 -14.53 -0.84 -22.09
CA GLY A 106 -15.66 -1.54 -21.46
C GLY A 106 -15.72 -3.03 -21.79
N GLU A 107 -15.38 -3.42 -23.02
CA GLU A 107 -15.36 -4.84 -23.43
C GLU A 107 -14.25 -5.61 -22.71
N LEU A 108 -13.11 -4.96 -22.46
CA LEU A 108 -12.00 -5.53 -21.69
C LEU A 108 -12.39 -5.79 -20.25
N VAL A 109 -13.09 -4.84 -19.60
CA VAL A 109 -13.60 -5.01 -18.24
C VAL A 109 -14.59 -6.18 -18.18
N SER A 110 -15.58 -6.19 -19.09
CA SER A 110 -16.58 -7.26 -19.13
C SER A 110 -16.00 -8.64 -19.43
N THR A 111 -14.86 -8.72 -20.12
CA THR A 111 -14.15 -9.98 -20.37
C THR A 111 -13.35 -10.40 -19.12
N ALA A 112 -12.67 -9.45 -18.47
CA ALA A 112 -11.90 -9.70 -17.27
C ALA A 112 -12.77 -10.17 -16.08
N GLU A 113 -14.01 -9.67 -15.97
CA GLU A 113 -14.95 -10.10 -14.92
C GLU A 113 -15.49 -11.53 -15.10
N LYS A 114 -15.33 -12.12 -16.29
CA LYS A 114 -15.82 -13.46 -16.62
C LYS A 114 -14.75 -14.55 -16.50
N LEU A 115 -13.49 -14.16 -16.25
CA LEU A 115 -12.37 -15.07 -16.00
C LEU A 115 -12.40 -15.54 -14.54
#